data_AF-A0AA35H296-F1
#
_entry.id   AF-A0AA35H296-F1
#
_cell.length_a   1.000
_cell.length_b   1.000
_cell.length_c   1.000
_cell.angle_alpha   90.00
_cell.angle_beta   90.00
_cell.angle_gamma   90.00
#
_symmetry.space_group_name_H-M   'P 1'
#
loop_
_entity.id
_entity.type
_entity.pdbx_description
1 polymer ?
#
loop_
_entity_poly.entity_id
_entity_poly.type
_entity_poly.pdbx_seq_one_letter_code
_entity_poly.pdbx_strand_id
1 'polypeptide(L)'
;MNEPEWKVDKQPAWLVAAIKKTITDLDGGYVEAAEWLGVTENALFNRLRADGDQIFPLGWAMVLQRAGGSNHIANAIARHSNGVFVPLADIEEVDNADINQRLMESIEWIGKHSQYLRKATADGVIDQAEREQIEENSYQVMAKWQEHLTLLFRVFCQPEKSDARECAAPGVVADKSTCMEK
;
A
#
# COMPACT_ATOMS: atom_id res chain seq x y z
N MET A 1 -29.00 8.89 20.98
CA MET A 1 -27.79 9.71 21.25
C MET A 1 -26.88 9.51 20.06
N ASN A 2 -26.57 10.55 19.29
CA ASN A 2 -25.59 10.41 18.22
C ASN A 2 -24.22 10.12 18.87
N GLU A 3 -23.54 9.08 18.39
CA GLU A 3 -22.18 8.81 18.80
C GLU A 3 -21.30 10.02 18.46
N PRO A 4 -20.32 10.38 19.31
CA PRO A 4 -19.45 11.50 19.04
C PRO A 4 -18.64 11.26 17.75
N GLU A 5 -18.58 12.26 16.89
CA GLU A 5 -18.03 12.22 15.51
C GLU A 5 -16.65 11.54 15.41
N TRP A 6 -15.76 11.80 16.39
CA TRP A 6 -14.43 11.18 16.46
C TRP A 6 -14.45 9.64 16.54
N LYS A 7 -15.53 9.03 17.05
CA LYS A 7 -15.66 7.56 17.10
C LYS A 7 -15.92 6.96 15.72
N VAL A 8 -16.57 7.71 14.83
CA VAL A 8 -16.78 7.31 13.43
C VAL A 8 -15.50 7.53 12.64
N ASP A 9 -14.78 8.63 12.93
CA ASP A 9 -13.53 8.98 12.26
C ASP A 9 -12.38 8.01 12.55
N LYS A 10 -12.39 7.33 13.71
CA LYS A 10 -11.33 6.39 14.10
C LYS A 10 -11.21 5.17 13.16
N GLN A 11 -12.32 4.75 12.56
CA GLN A 11 -12.40 3.60 11.66
C GLN A 11 -13.57 3.77 10.69
N PRO A 12 -13.40 4.61 9.65
CA PRO A 12 -14.49 4.98 8.76
C PRO A 12 -14.96 3.80 7.91
N ALA A 13 -16.23 3.85 7.48
CA ALA A 13 -16.87 2.76 6.73
C ALA A 13 -16.12 2.36 5.44
N TRP A 14 -15.50 3.34 4.75
CA TRP A 14 -14.70 3.06 3.55
C TRP A 14 -13.46 2.21 3.86
N LEU A 15 -12.83 2.41 5.02
CA LEU A 15 -11.66 1.64 5.45
C LEU A 15 -12.08 0.23 5.87
N VAL A 16 -13.19 0.11 6.59
CA VAL A 16 -13.79 -1.19 6.95
C VAL A 16 -14.11 -2.00 5.70
N ALA A 17 -14.69 -1.38 4.68
CA ALA A 17 -15.00 -2.05 3.41
C ALA A 17 -13.73 -2.57 2.72
N ALA A 18 -12.67 -1.76 2.69
CA ALA A 18 -11.38 -2.16 2.12
C ALA A 18 -10.76 -3.36 2.87
N ILE A 19 -10.77 -3.34 4.21
CA ILE A 19 -10.25 -4.44 5.04
C ILE A 19 -11.07 -5.72 4.81
N LYS A 20 -12.40 -5.62 4.80
CA LYS A 20 -13.27 -6.77 4.51
C LYS A 20 -12.98 -7.36 3.14
N LYS A 21 -12.79 -6.51 2.13
CA LYS A 21 -12.43 -6.95 0.78
C LYS A 21 -11.07 -7.67 0.75
N THR A 22 -10.05 -7.11 1.41
CA THR A 22 -8.75 -7.78 1.56
C THR A 22 -8.87 -9.15 2.21
N ILE A 23 -9.71 -9.30 3.24
CA ILE A 23 -9.95 -10.60 3.87
C ILE A 23 -10.68 -11.56 2.94
N THR A 24 -11.74 -11.12 2.25
CA THR A 24 -12.55 -12.00 1.39
C THR A 24 -11.83 -12.43 0.12
N ASP A 25 -10.82 -11.68 -0.31
CA ASP A 25 -9.99 -12.02 -1.47
C ASP A 25 -8.86 -13.01 -1.12
N LEU A 26 -8.68 -13.37 0.15
CA LEU A 26 -7.85 -14.52 0.56
C LEU A 26 -8.58 -15.82 0.23
N ASP A 27 -7.85 -16.85 -0.20
CA ASP A 27 -8.44 -18.15 -0.57
C ASP A 27 -9.24 -18.79 0.58
N GLY A 28 -8.75 -18.67 1.82
CA GLY A 28 -9.45 -19.14 3.02
C GLY A 28 -10.23 -18.05 3.77
N GLY A 29 -10.35 -16.85 3.21
CA GLY A 29 -11.19 -15.78 3.76
C GLY A 29 -10.85 -15.38 5.21
N TYR A 30 -11.87 -15.33 6.07
CA TYR A 30 -11.71 -14.97 7.49
C TYR A 30 -10.92 -16.00 8.30
N VAL A 31 -11.00 -17.28 7.94
CA VAL A 31 -10.26 -18.36 8.59
C VAL A 31 -8.76 -18.15 8.39
N GLU A 32 -8.35 -17.99 7.12
CA GLU A 32 -6.95 -17.73 6.77
C GLU A 32 -6.46 -16.40 7.35
N ALA A 33 -7.28 -15.34 7.31
CA ALA A 33 -6.92 -14.06 7.91
C ALA A 33 -6.64 -14.18 9.42
N ALA A 34 -7.43 -15.00 10.13
CA ALA A 34 -7.24 -15.26 11.54
C ALA A 34 -5.92 -16.01 11.81
N GLU A 35 -5.57 -16.98 10.95
CA GLU A 35 -4.31 -17.70 11.00
C GLU A 35 -3.09 -16.78 10.78
N TRP A 36 -3.11 -15.95 9.73
CA TRP A 36 -2.06 -14.97 9.45
C TRP A 36 -1.80 -14.02 10.62
N LEU A 37 -2.85 -13.66 11.36
CA LEU A 37 -2.80 -12.71 12.47
C LEU A 37 -2.59 -13.38 13.84
N GLY A 38 -2.66 -14.71 13.92
CA GLY A 38 -2.56 -15.45 15.18
C GLY A 38 -3.70 -15.14 16.16
N VAL A 39 -4.91 -14.92 15.65
CA VAL A 39 -6.12 -14.56 16.42
C VAL A 39 -7.31 -15.43 16.03
N THR A 40 -8.47 -15.21 16.65
CA THR A 40 -9.72 -15.93 16.29
C THR A 40 -10.52 -15.14 15.26
N GLU A 41 -11.36 -15.82 14.46
CA GLU A 41 -12.31 -15.14 13.56
C GLU A 41 -13.23 -14.16 14.31
N ASN A 42 -13.69 -14.54 15.50
CA ASN A 42 -14.47 -13.65 16.37
C ASN A 42 -13.72 -12.36 16.72
N ALA A 43 -12.39 -12.40 16.89
CA ALA A 43 -11.60 -11.21 17.11
C ALA A 43 -11.61 -10.26 15.90
N LEU A 44 -11.68 -10.78 14.68
CA LEU A 44 -11.84 -10.00 13.45
C LEU A 44 -13.25 -9.41 13.37
N PHE A 45 -14.30 -10.21 13.55
CA PHE A 45 -15.70 -9.74 13.49
C PHE A 45 -15.98 -8.63 14.51
N ASN A 46 -15.46 -8.77 15.73
CA ASN A 46 -15.63 -7.76 16.79
C ASN A 46 -14.99 -6.41 16.45
N ARG A 47 -13.93 -6.41 15.62
CA ARG A 47 -13.21 -5.21 15.15
C ARG A 47 -13.74 -4.63 13.84
N LEU A 48 -14.64 -5.35 13.15
CA LEU A 48 -15.17 -4.97 11.83
C LEU A 48 -16.69 -4.70 11.83
N ARG A 49 -17.34 -4.77 12.99
CA ARG A 49 -18.76 -4.41 13.18
C ARG A 49 -18.93 -2.90 13.35
N ALA A 50 -20.04 -2.35 12.86
CA ALA A 50 -20.28 -0.90 12.82
C ALA A 50 -20.32 -0.25 14.22
N ASP A 51 -21.02 -0.87 15.18
CA ASP A 51 -21.20 -0.31 16.53
C ASP A 51 -20.14 -0.84 17.52
N GLY A 52 -18.92 -1.06 17.01
CA GLY A 52 -17.79 -1.63 17.72
C GLY A 52 -17.04 -0.64 18.62
N ASP A 53 -16.72 -1.07 19.83
CA ASP A 53 -15.76 -0.36 20.69
C ASP A 53 -14.30 -0.63 20.26
N GLN A 54 -14.05 -1.76 19.61
CA GLN A 54 -12.74 -2.16 19.12
C GLN A 54 -12.42 -1.60 17.73
N ILE A 55 -11.13 -1.35 17.46
CA ILE A 55 -10.63 -0.89 16.16
C ILE A 55 -9.81 -2.00 15.51
N PHE A 56 -9.89 -2.13 14.19
CA PHE A 56 -8.99 -2.99 13.42
C PHE A 56 -7.60 -2.34 13.29
N PRO A 57 -6.52 -2.94 13.83
CA PRO A 57 -5.19 -2.33 13.78
C PRO A 57 -4.67 -2.18 12.35
N LEU A 58 -4.09 -1.02 12.00
CA LEU A 58 -3.48 -0.81 10.69
C LEU A 58 -2.38 -1.85 10.39
N GLY A 59 -1.61 -2.25 11.41
CA GLY A 59 -0.60 -3.30 11.27
C GLY A 59 -1.18 -4.64 10.82
N TRP A 60 -2.36 -5.02 11.31
CA TRP A 60 -3.05 -6.23 10.87
C TRP A 60 -3.50 -6.12 9.42
N ALA A 61 -4.07 -4.96 9.07
CA ALA A 61 -4.49 -4.65 7.71
C ALA A 61 -3.32 -4.80 6.72
N MET A 62 -2.14 -4.29 7.08
CA MET A 62 -0.93 -4.40 6.25
C MET A 62 -0.42 -5.84 6.11
N VAL A 63 -0.50 -6.65 7.17
CA VAL A 63 -0.14 -8.09 7.12
C VAL A 63 -1.05 -8.83 6.15
N LEU A 64 -2.36 -8.65 6.29
CA LEU A 64 -3.34 -9.32 5.43
C LEU A 64 -3.25 -8.86 3.97
N GLN A 65 -3.01 -7.57 3.74
CA GLN A 65 -2.81 -7.04 2.40
C GLN A 65 -1.60 -7.70 1.72
N ARG A 66 -0.48 -7.86 2.46
CA ARG A 66 0.72 -8.54 1.95
C ARG A 66 0.45 -10.03 1.69
N ALA A 67 -0.24 -10.70 2.60
CA ALA A 67 -0.58 -12.12 2.47
C ALA A 67 -1.40 -12.41 1.22
N GLY A 68 -2.41 -11.57 0.93
CA GLY A 68 -3.27 -11.74 -0.24
C GLY A 68 -2.73 -11.13 -1.53
N GLY A 69 -1.56 -10.49 -1.52
CA GLY A 69 -0.99 -9.81 -2.69
C GLY A 69 -1.84 -8.67 -3.28
N SER A 70 -2.91 -8.26 -2.59
CA SER A 70 -3.84 -7.21 -3.04
C SER A 70 -3.36 -5.84 -2.56
N ASN A 71 -3.96 -4.76 -3.08
CA ASN A 71 -3.66 -3.39 -2.67
C ASN A 71 -4.91 -2.61 -2.26
N HIS A 72 -5.97 -3.28 -1.81
CA HIS A 72 -7.27 -2.63 -1.55
C HIS A 72 -7.20 -1.56 -0.47
N ILE A 73 -6.41 -1.79 0.59
CA ILE A 73 -6.27 -0.87 1.72
C ILE A 73 -5.47 0.36 1.29
N ALA A 74 -4.34 0.15 0.61
CA ALA A 74 -3.52 1.24 0.07
C ALA A 74 -4.30 2.10 -0.94
N ASN A 75 -5.05 1.47 -1.85
CA ASN A 75 -5.93 2.16 -2.78
C ASN A 75 -7.03 2.96 -2.09
N ALA A 76 -7.67 2.38 -1.06
CA ALA A 76 -8.74 3.05 -0.34
C ALA A 76 -8.25 4.29 0.41
N ILE A 77 -7.08 4.20 1.07
CA ILE A 77 -6.43 5.33 1.74
C ILE A 77 -6.09 6.42 0.71
N ALA A 78 -5.44 6.05 -0.40
CA ALA A 78 -5.08 7.02 -1.44
C ALA A 78 -6.31 7.75 -1.99
N ARG A 79 -7.37 7.01 -2.36
CA ARG A 79 -8.61 7.60 -2.87
C ARG A 79 -9.27 8.54 -1.86
N HIS A 80 -9.30 8.15 -0.58
CA HIS A 80 -9.84 9.00 0.48
C HIS A 80 -9.03 10.29 0.68
N SER A 81 -7.73 10.24 0.42
CA SER A 81 -6.84 11.41 0.43
C SER A 81 -6.79 12.17 -0.92
N ASN A 82 -7.72 11.91 -1.84
CA ASN A 82 -7.72 12.47 -3.20
C ASN A 82 -6.42 12.20 -3.99
N GLY A 83 -5.76 11.08 -3.69
CA GLY A 83 -4.58 10.59 -4.37
C GLY A 83 -4.82 9.27 -5.11
N VAL A 84 -3.75 8.76 -5.72
CA VAL A 84 -3.72 7.47 -6.41
C VAL A 84 -2.60 6.64 -5.79
N PHE A 85 -2.90 5.38 -5.47
CA PHE A 85 -1.86 4.42 -5.11
C PHE A 85 -1.33 3.77 -6.39
N VAL A 86 -0.01 3.79 -6.53
CA VAL A 86 0.67 3.14 -7.64
C VAL A 86 1.56 2.05 -7.06
N PRO A 87 1.24 0.76 -7.26
CA PRO A 87 2.12 -0.31 -6.84
C PRO A 87 3.43 -0.19 -7.61
N LEU A 88 4.55 -0.28 -6.89
CA LEU A 88 5.86 -0.42 -7.54
C LEU A 88 5.97 -1.87 -8.02
N ALA A 89 6.30 -2.07 -9.28
CA ALA A 89 6.53 -3.40 -9.81
C ALA A 89 7.76 -4.01 -9.14
N ASP A 90 7.67 -5.26 -8.68
CA ASP A 90 8.84 -6.06 -8.33
C ASP A 90 9.51 -6.47 -9.64
N ILE A 91 10.49 -5.68 -10.04
CA ILE A 91 11.21 -5.92 -11.28
C ILE A 91 12.37 -6.84 -10.96
N GLU A 92 12.15 -8.14 -11.10
CA GLU A 92 13.14 -9.17 -10.73
C GLU A 92 14.34 -9.20 -11.71
N GLU A 93 14.14 -8.88 -12.99
CA GLU A 93 15.20 -8.81 -14.00
C GLU A 93 14.92 -7.70 -15.01
N VAL A 94 15.75 -6.66 -15.03
CA VAL A 94 15.72 -5.64 -16.09
C VAL A 94 17.16 -5.24 -16.44
N ASP A 95 17.45 -5.22 -17.74
CA ASP A 95 18.71 -4.75 -18.30
C ASP A 95 18.71 -3.20 -18.41
N ASN A 96 19.88 -2.57 -18.39
CA ASN A 96 20.02 -1.11 -18.49
C ASN A 96 19.34 -0.53 -19.75
N ALA A 97 19.17 -1.36 -20.78
CA ALA A 97 18.44 -1.02 -22.00
C ALA A 97 16.94 -0.73 -21.77
N ASP A 98 16.30 -1.33 -20.75
CA ASP A 98 14.86 -1.20 -20.53
C ASP A 98 14.48 0.13 -19.87
N ILE A 99 15.41 0.84 -19.22
CA ILE A 99 15.12 2.12 -18.54
C ILE A 99 14.59 3.15 -19.55
N ASN A 100 15.29 3.28 -20.69
CA ASN A 100 14.91 4.20 -21.76
C ASN A 100 13.62 3.75 -22.44
N GLN A 101 13.44 2.45 -22.64
CA GLN A 101 12.18 1.92 -23.19
C GLN A 101 10.99 2.26 -22.28
N ARG A 102 11.12 2.08 -20.96
CA ARG A 102 10.08 2.39 -19.97
C ARG A 102 9.77 3.88 -19.87
N LEU A 103 10.78 4.73 -20.07
CA LEU A 103 10.57 6.17 -20.22
C LEU A 103 9.75 6.48 -21.48
N MET A 104 10.11 5.87 -22.62
CA MET A 104 9.40 6.09 -23.88
C MET A 104 7.96 5.58 -23.83
N GLU A 105 7.71 4.43 -23.22
CA GLU A 105 6.35 3.91 -22.95
C GLU A 105 5.54 4.89 -22.10
N SER A 106 6.15 5.48 -21.07
CA SER A 106 5.52 6.49 -20.21
C SER A 106 5.13 7.74 -21.01
N ILE A 107 6.03 8.22 -21.88
CA ILE A 107 5.78 9.37 -22.76
C ILE A 107 4.65 9.07 -23.76
N GLU A 108 4.60 7.86 -24.31
CA GLU A 108 3.52 7.44 -25.20
C GLU A 108 2.15 7.50 -24.50
N TRP A 109 2.07 6.97 -23.27
CA TRP A 109 0.86 7.04 -22.45
C TRP A 109 0.46 8.47 -22.12
N ILE A 110 1.41 9.34 -21.79
CA ILE A 110 1.16 10.78 -21.58
C ILE A 110 0.59 11.41 -22.85
N GLY A 111 1.14 11.07 -24.02
CA GLY A 111 0.64 11.54 -25.32
C GLY A 111 -0.80 11.10 -25.57
N LYS A 112 -1.12 9.81 -25.36
CA LYS A 112 -2.48 9.25 -25.48
C LYS A 112 -3.45 9.94 -24.51
N HIS A 113 -3.05 10.10 -23.26
CA HIS A 113 -3.84 10.76 -22.24
C HIS A 113 -4.15 12.22 -22.60
N SER A 114 -3.14 12.97 -23.07
CA SER A 114 -3.33 14.36 -23.52
C SER A 114 -4.29 14.47 -24.71
N GLN A 115 -4.18 13.57 -25.69
CA GLN A 115 -5.10 13.53 -26.82
C GLN A 115 -6.54 13.23 -26.40
N TYR A 116 -6.71 12.31 -25.44
CA TYR A 116 -8.04 11.99 -24.93
C TYR A 116 -8.66 13.16 -24.16
N LEU A 117 -7.90 13.80 -23.26
CA LEU A 117 -8.35 14.97 -22.52
C LEU A 117 -8.87 16.08 -23.45
N ARG A 118 -8.13 16.38 -24.54
CA ARG A 118 -8.58 17.39 -25.52
C ARG A 118 -9.93 17.06 -26.16
N LYS A 119 -10.23 15.77 -26.37
CA LYS A 119 -11.52 15.33 -26.92
C LYS A 119 -12.61 15.39 -25.86
N ALA A 120 -12.34 14.88 -24.66
CA ALA A 120 -13.28 14.84 -23.54
C ALA A 120 -13.64 16.22 -22.98
N THR A 121 -12.81 17.24 -23.18
CA THR A 121 -13.11 18.61 -22.75
C THR A 121 -13.67 19.49 -23.88
N ALA A 122 -13.86 18.95 -25.09
CA ALA A 122 -14.17 19.75 -26.28
C ALA A 122 -15.55 20.41 -26.22
N ASP A 123 -16.51 19.78 -25.54
CA ASP A 123 -17.87 20.28 -25.32
C ASP A 123 -18.02 21.06 -23.99
N GLY A 124 -16.93 21.14 -23.20
CA GLY A 124 -16.89 21.84 -21.92
C GLY A 124 -17.48 21.08 -20.73
N VAL A 125 -17.87 19.81 -20.88
CA VAL A 125 -18.47 18.99 -19.82
C VAL A 125 -17.82 17.61 -19.84
N ILE A 126 -17.30 17.15 -18.69
CA ILE A 126 -16.81 15.77 -18.56
C ILE A 126 -17.95 14.90 -18.04
N ASP A 127 -18.42 13.96 -18.84
CA ASP A 127 -19.42 12.98 -18.43
C ASP A 127 -18.83 11.84 -17.60
N GLN A 128 -19.69 10.93 -17.11
CA GLN A 128 -19.26 9.82 -16.25
C GLN A 128 -18.34 8.84 -16.98
N ALA A 129 -18.62 8.52 -18.24
CA ALA A 129 -17.81 7.59 -19.02
C ALA A 129 -16.45 8.21 -19.37
N GLU A 130 -16.43 9.50 -19.68
CA GLU A 130 -15.21 10.26 -19.91
C GLU A 130 -14.36 10.35 -18.66
N ARG A 131 -14.98 10.59 -17.51
CA ARG A 131 -14.30 10.58 -16.22
C ARG A 131 -13.67 9.23 -15.93
N GLU A 132 -14.40 8.12 -16.10
CA GLU A 132 -13.88 6.77 -15.89
C GLU A 132 -12.67 6.48 -16.79
N GLN A 133 -12.75 6.87 -18.07
CA GLN A 133 -11.66 6.69 -19.03
C GLN A 133 -10.45 7.61 -18.74
N ILE A 134 -10.68 8.85 -18.27
CA ILE A 134 -9.62 9.75 -17.80
C ILE A 134 -8.91 9.14 -16.60
N GLU A 135 -9.66 8.62 -15.63
CA GLU A 135 -9.13 7.99 -14.42
C GLU A 135 -8.28 6.76 -14.77
N GLU A 136 -8.77 5.88 -15.66
CA GLU A 136 -8.02 4.71 -16.13
C GLU A 136 -6.73 5.12 -16.87
N ASN A 137 -6.81 6.05 -17.82
CA ASN A 137 -5.62 6.50 -18.55
C ASN A 137 -4.61 7.19 -17.62
N SER A 138 -5.09 7.96 -16.63
CA SER A 138 -4.23 8.60 -15.63
C SER A 138 -3.49 7.56 -14.79
N TYR A 139 -4.18 6.49 -14.39
CA TYR A 139 -3.58 5.38 -13.68
C TYR A 139 -2.45 4.73 -14.50
N GLN A 140 -2.68 4.47 -15.79
CA GLN A 140 -1.66 3.90 -16.67
C GLN A 140 -0.43 4.81 -16.82
N VAL A 141 -0.63 6.13 -16.97
CA VAL A 141 0.46 7.12 -17.00
C VAL A 141 1.29 7.06 -15.72
N MET A 142 0.62 7.08 -14.55
CA MET A 142 1.30 7.07 -13.25
C MET A 142 2.03 5.74 -12.99
N ALA A 143 1.42 4.61 -13.35
CA ALA A 143 2.02 3.29 -13.25
C ALA A 143 3.31 3.20 -14.06
N LYS A 144 3.27 3.58 -15.33
CA LYS A 144 4.46 3.52 -16.21
C LYS A 144 5.55 4.48 -15.76
N TRP A 145 5.19 5.67 -15.29
CA TRP A 145 6.15 6.61 -14.73
C TRP A 145 6.83 6.06 -13.46
N GLN A 146 6.09 5.41 -12.56
CA GLN A 146 6.66 4.79 -11.37
C GLN A 146 7.52 3.56 -11.69
N GLU A 147 7.14 2.74 -12.67
CA GLU A 147 8.00 1.66 -13.20
C GLU A 147 9.35 2.24 -13.67
N HIS A 148 9.34 3.32 -14.45
CA HIS A 148 10.55 3.99 -14.91
C HIS A 148 11.42 4.49 -13.74
N LEU A 149 10.84 5.18 -12.74
CA LEU A 149 11.58 5.66 -11.58
C LEU A 149 12.16 4.51 -10.74
N THR A 150 11.39 3.45 -10.54
CA THR A 150 11.83 2.25 -9.80
C THR A 150 13.07 1.64 -10.45
N LEU A 151 13.07 1.52 -11.77
CA LEU A 151 14.21 1.04 -12.54
C LEU A 151 15.41 1.97 -12.47
N LEU A 152 15.17 3.26 -12.69
CA LEU A 152 16.21 4.28 -12.63
C LEU A 152 16.93 4.24 -11.28
N PHE A 153 16.17 4.20 -10.18
CA PHE A 153 16.76 4.14 -8.84
C PHE A 153 17.42 2.79 -8.55
N ARG A 154 16.85 1.66 -8.97
CA ARG A 154 17.49 0.35 -8.79
C ARG A 154 18.86 0.26 -9.45
N VAL A 155 19.02 0.85 -10.63
CA VAL A 155 20.29 0.82 -11.39
C VAL A 155 21.28 1.87 -10.90
N PHE A 156 20.83 3.10 -10.60
CA PHE A 156 21.72 4.22 -10.36
C PHE A 156 21.86 4.63 -8.89
N CYS A 157 20.98 4.19 -7.99
CA CYS A 157 21.19 4.40 -6.56
C CYS A 157 22.26 3.45 -6.05
N GLN A 158 23.21 3.99 -5.29
CA GLN A 158 24.15 3.17 -4.53
C GLN A 158 23.36 2.27 -3.57
N PRO A 159 23.76 1.00 -3.39
CA PRO A 159 23.15 0.18 -2.35
C PRO A 159 23.25 0.92 -1.02
N GLU A 160 22.15 0.97 -0.28
CA GLU A 160 22.17 1.54 1.06
C GLU A 160 23.30 0.86 1.84
N LYS A 161 24.23 1.65 2.36
CA LYS A 161 25.12 1.18 3.41
C LYS A 161 24.19 0.80 4.56
N SER A 162 24.01 -0.49 4.78
CA SER A 162 23.37 -0.99 5.98
C SER A 162 24.30 -0.67 7.15
N ASP A 163 24.25 0.57 7.64
CA ASP A 163 24.87 1.00 8.90
C ASP A 163 23.99 0.57 10.09
N ALA A 164 23.31 -0.58 9.98
CA ALA A 164 22.67 -1.26 11.10
C ALA A 164 23.70 -1.87 12.10
N ARG A 165 24.99 -1.54 11.93
CA ARG A 165 26.06 -1.87 12.87
C ARG A 165 26.26 -0.84 13.98
N GLU A 166 25.60 0.32 13.92
CA GLU A 166 25.69 1.36 14.98
C GLU A 166 24.58 1.32 16.04
N CYS A 167 23.59 0.42 15.94
CA CYS A 167 22.62 0.20 17.02
C CYS A 167 23.05 -0.85 18.06
N ALA A 168 24.27 -1.39 17.95
CA ALA A 168 24.85 -2.20 19.02
C ALA A 168 25.36 -1.26 20.13
N ALA A 169 24.50 -1.02 21.13
CA ALA A 169 24.89 -0.35 22.36
C ALA A 169 26.16 -1.00 22.95
N PRO A 170 27.17 -0.22 23.40
CA PRO A 170 28.38 -0.78 23.98
C PRO A 170 28.10 -1.41 25.35
N GLY A 171 28.36 -2.73 25.44
CA GLY A 171 28.94 -3.39 26.61
C GLY A 171 28.18 -3.38 27.94
N VAL A 172 27.63 -4.54 28.32
CA VAL A 172 27.82 -5.08 29.68
C VAL A 172 28.16 -6.56 29.57
N VAL A 173 29.45 -6.86 29.43
CA VAL A 173 29.99 -8.16 29.86
C VAL A 173 30.05 -8.10 31.39
N ALA A 174 29.05 -8.69 32.05
CA ALA A 174 29.16 -9.01 33.47
C ALA A 174 30.07 -10.22 33.60
N ASP A 175 31.32 -9.94 33.97
CA ASP A 175 32.40 -10.87 34.21
C ASP A 175 32.04 -11.83 35.35
N LYS A 176 32.20 -13.14 35.10
CA LYS A 176 32.12 -14.18 36.13
C LYS A 176 33.49 -14.26 36.79
N SER A 177 33.67 -13.56 37.92
CA SER A 177 34.83 -13.78 38.78
C SER A 177 34.43 -14.46 40.08
N THR A 178 35.09 -15.57 40.33
CA THR A 178 34.96 -16.52 41.44
C THR A 178 35.90 -16.14 42.58
N CYS A 179 35.54 -16.52 43.83
CA CYS A 179 36.38 -16.65 45.04
C CYS A 179 36.91 -15.34 45.68
N MET A 180 37.08 -15.18 47.01
CA MET A 180 36.94 -16.00 48.22
C MET A 180 37.08 -15.08 49.47
N GLU A 181 36.49 -15.53 50.59
CA GLU A 181 36.89 -15.34 52.01
C GLU A 181 36.91 -13.95 52.68
N LYS A 182 36.07 -13.79 53.72
CA LYS A 182 36.40 -14.17 55.12
C LYS A 182 35.14 -14.45 55.93
#